data_AF-A0A7W1PSW2-F1
#
_entry.id   AF-A0A7W1PSW2-F1
#
_cell.length_a   1.000
_cell.length_b   1.000
_cell.length_c   1.000
_cell.angle_alpha   90.00
_cell.angle_beta   90.00
_cell.angle_gamma   90.00
#
_symmetry.space_group_name_H-M   'P 1'
#
loop_
_entity.id
_entity.type
_entity.pdbx_description
1 polymer ?
#
loop_
_entity_poly.entity_id
_entity_poly.type
_entity_poly.pdbx_seq_one_letter_code
_entity_poly.pdbx_strand_id
1 'polypeptide(L)'
;IESDSSLSIVVPDILTKPHKLIIETKNAHINNENRFSKNFKGYLRSPLSISASKLNYNRSLRIMDTFIKAMEQRGHVFQFKNDSAHLVIYGEEFAISIREKNNRIPKPKTGSWQEYDYVPSGILIFSVRISFRNIEWTDGRLTLENQLSKIVAKIEIKAAEEKEMNLRWQKEREIRAYLCSLEEKATQEQSLTHELTDWLKWAHKKVDWYDPNIEAQDLLMEGVNKENLTFKKSGYY
;
A
#
# COMPACT_ATOMS: atom_id res chain seq x y z
N ILE A 1 -10.63 -6.58 15.31
CA ILE A 1 -11.08 -5.21 15.02
C ILE A 1 -12.12 -5.31 13.91
N GLU A 2 -13.34 -5.69 14.27
CA GLU A 2 -14.52 -5.73 13.37
C GLU A 2 -15.63 -4.83 13.95
N SER A 3 -15.27 -3.80 14.70
CA SER A 3 -16.22 -3.01 15.51
C SER A 3 -16.20 -1.53 15.17
N ASP A 4 -16.18 -1.19 13.87
CA ASP A 4 -16.68 0.11 13.45
C ASP A 4 -17.39 0.03 12.10
N SER A 5 -18.55 -0.64 12.15
CA SER A 5 -19.55 -0.74 11.09
C SER A 5 -20.50 0.48 11.05
N SER A 6 -20.18 1.57 11.75
CA SER A 6 -21.13 2.67 11.98
C SER A 6 -21.20 3.72 10.85
N LEU A 7 -20.25 3.74 9.92
CA LEU A 7 -20.26 4.68 8.79
C LEU A 7 -20.58 3.96 7.50
N SER A 8 -21.87 4.00 7.12
CA SER A 8 -22.28 3.67 5.76
C SER A 8 -21.62 4.66 4.80
N ILE A 9 -20.61 4.18 4.06
CA ILE A 9 -19.92 4.99 3.07
C ILE A 9 -20.76 4.96 1.78
N VAL A 10 -21.46 6.06 1.50
CA VAL A 10 -22.26 6.24 0.29
C VAL A 10 -21.59 7.24 -0.63
N VAL A 11 -21.32 6.81 -1.87
CA VAL A 11 -20.78 7.70 -2.90
C VAL A 11 -21.95 8.47 -3.52
N PRO A 12 -21.96 9.82 -3.47
CA PRO A 12 -23.04 10.60 -4.08
C PRO A 12 -22.97 10.56 -5.60
N ASP A 13 -24.11 10.72 -6.28
CA ASP A 13 -24.17 10.83 -7.75
C ASP A 13 -23.55 12.15 -8.27
N ILE A 14 -23.53 13.18 -7.43
CA ILE A 14 -23.03 14.51 -7.75
C ILE A 14 -21.96 14.91 -6.74
N LEU A 15 -20.83 15.40 -7.25
CA LEU A 15 -19.74 15.90 -6.44
C LEU A 15 -20.09 17.27 -5.86
N THR A 16 -20.37 17.33 -4.55
CA THR A 16 -20.66 18.57 -3.83
C THR A 16 -19.62 18.79 -2.73
N LYS A 17 -19.13 20.03 -2.59
CA LYS A 17 -18.05 20.39 -1.65
C LYS A 17 -16.88 19.39 -1.71
N PRO A 18 -16.21 19.24 -2.87
CA PRO A 18 -15.12 18.29 -3.03
C PRO A 18 -13.95 18.60 -2.10
N HIS A 19 -13.25 17.55 -1.70
CA HIS A 19 -12.00 17.66 -0.95
C HIS A 19 -10.95 18.43 -1.77
N LYS A 20 -10.03 19.13 -1.10
CA LYS A 20 -9.00 19.96 -1.75
C LYS A 20 -8.18 19.17 -2.78
N LEU A 21 -7.78 17.94 -2.45
CA LEU A 21 -7.05 17.05 -3.36
C LEU A 21 -7.83 16.75 -4.65
N ILE A 22 -9.16 16.62 -4.55
CA ILE A 22 -10.04 16.35 -5.69
C ILE A 22 -10.15 17.58 -6.59
N ILE A 23 -10.24 18.77 -6.00
CA ILE A 23 -10.24 20.04 -6.74
C ILE A 23 -8.93 20.19 -7.51
N GLU A 24 -7.79 19.99 -6.84
CA GLU A 24 -6.46 20.11 -7.45
C GLU A 24 -6.24 19.07 -8.55
N THR A 25 -6.63 17.81 -8.34
CA THR A 25 -6.57 16.76 -9.37
C THR A 25 -7.44 17.09 -10.59
N LYS A 26 -8.67 17.57 -10.38
CA LYS A 26 -9.56 17.97 -11.48
C LYS A 26 -8.95 19.12 -12.29
N ASN A 27 -8.39 20.13 -11.62
CA ASN A 27 -7.74 21.27 -12.28
C ASN A 27 -6.50 20.82 -13.07
N ALA A 28 -5.67 19.95 -12.50
CA ALA A 28 -4.52 19.38 -13.19
C ALA A 28 -4.94 18.65 -14.47
N HIS A 29 -6.01 17.85 -14.41
CA HIS A 29 -6.52 17.14 -15.59
C HIS A 29 -7.01 18.08 -16.69
N ILE A 30 -7.82 19.09 -16.37
CA ILE A 30 -8.32 20.08 -17.34
C ILE A 30 -7.14 20.82 -18.02
N ASN A 31 -6.15 21.26 -17.25
CA ASN A 31 -4.97 21.94 -17.80
C ASN A 31 -4.16 21.01 -18.71
N ASN A 32 -4.08 19.73 -18.36
CA ASN A 32 -3.38 18.72 -19.13
C ASN A 32 -4.12 18.33 -20.42
N GLU A 33 -5.45 18.36 -20.45
CA GLU A 33 -6.21 18.21 -21.71
C GLU A 33 -5.96 19.39 -22.67
N ASN A 34 -5.73 20.59 -22.12
CA ASN A 34 -5.46 21.82 -22.88
C ASN A 34 -4.00 21.94 -23.38
N ARG A 35 -3.22 20.85 -23.33
CA ARG A 35 -1.81 20.77 -23.79
C ARG A 35 -1.58 21.19 -25.24
N PHE A 36 -2.59 21.01 -26.08
CA PHE A 36 -2.55 21.38 -27.49
C PHE A 36 -2.95 22.84 -27.73
N SER A 37 -3.27 23.61 -26.68
CA SER A 37 -3.54 25.04 -26.79
C SER A 37 -2.22 25.84 -26.90
N LYS A 38 -2.23 26.91 -27.70
CA LYS A 38 -1.08 27.80 -27.94
C LYS A 38 -0.52 28.47 -26.67
N ASN A 39 -1.21 28.38 -25.52
CA ASN A 39 -0.87 29.07 -24.26
C ASN A 39 -0.44 28.11 -23.13
N PHE A 40 -0.02 26.88 -23.44
CA PHE A 40 0.27 25.84 -22.45
C PHE A 40 1.52 26.14 -21.60
N LYS A 41 1.36 26.22 -20.28
CA LYS A 41 2.45 26.37 -19.28
C LYS A 41 2.79 25.02 -18.63
N GLY A 42 3.34 24.07 -19.39
CA GLY A 42 3.98 22.84 -18.85
C GLY A 42 3.04 21.79 -18.23
N TYR A 43 3.55 20.55 -18.06
CA TYR A 43 2.81 19.43 -17.47
C TYR A 43 2.48 19.73 -16.00
N LEU A 44 1.20 19.86 -15.65
CA LEU A 44 0.80 19.98 -14.25
C LEU A 44 0.73 18.59 -13.62
N ARG A 45 1.49 18.36 -12.55
CA ARG A 45 1.41 17.11 -11.77
C ARG A 45 0.06 17.07 -11.04
N SER A 46 -0.58 15.91 -11.04
CA SER A 46 -1.85 15.69 -10.34
C SER A 46 -1.57 15.05 -8.99
N PRO A 47 -2.12 15.57 -7.87
CA PRO A 47 -1.87 14.99 -6.55
C PRO A 47 -2.39 13.56 -6.42
N LEU A 48 -3.55 13.27 -7.00
CA LEU A 48 -4.11 11.92 -7.06
C LEU A 48 -3.91 11.31 -8.45
N SER A 49 -3.60 10.02 -8.47
CA SER A 49 -3.48 9.25 -9.71
C SER A 49 -4.85 8.75 -10.15
N ILE A 50 -5.45 9.46 -11.11
CA ILE A 50 -6.72 9.09 -11.74
C ILE A 50 -6.54 9.06 -13.25
N SER A 51 -6.69 7.87 -13.86
CA SER A 51 -6.56 7.65 -15.29
C SER A 51 -7.82 6.98 -15.83
N ALA A 52 -8.75 7.78 -16.33
CA ALA A 52 -10.01 7.30 -16.89
C ALA A 52 -10.41 8.13 -18.10
N SER A 53 -11.24 7.56 -18.98
CA SER A 53 -11.87 8.28 -20.08
C SER A 53 -12.80 9.37 -19.58
N LYS A 54 -13.15 10.32 -20.46
CA LYS A 54 -14.06 11.44 -20.14
C LYS A 54 -15.40 10.98 -19.53
N LEU A 55 -15.91 9.82 -19.98
CA LEU A 55 -17.16 9.24 -19.48
C LEU A 55 -17.05 8.80 -18.01
N ASN A 56 -15.90 8.25 -17.63
CA ASN A 56 -15.67 7.70 -16.29
C ASN A 56 -14.92 8.65 -15.34
N TYR A 57 -14.32 9.73 -15.84
CA TYR A 57 -13.49 10.61 -15.04
C TYR A 57 -14.24 11.23 -13.84
N ASN A 58 -15.44 11.75 -14.07
CA ASN A 58 -16.25 12.33 -13.00
C ASN A 58 -16.69 11.27 -11.96
N ARG A 59 -16.96 10.04 -12.41
CA ARG A 59 -17.26 8.91 -11.52
C ARG A 59 -16.05 8.58 -10.63
N SER A 60 -14.85 8.52 -11.20
CA SER A 60 -13.61 8.33 -10.46
C SER A 60 -13.37 9.42 -9.41
N LEU A 61 -13.66 10.69 -9.74
CA LEU A 61 -13.56 11.79 -8.77
C LEU A 61 -14.49 11.61 -7.57
N ARG A 62 -15.74 11.17 -7.80
CA ARG A 62 -16.72 10.96 -6.71
C ARG A 62 -16.32 9.79 -5.79
N ILE A 63 -15.85 8.69 -6.38
CA ILE A 63 -15.33 7.55 -5.62
C ILE A 63 -14.15 7.98 -4.76
N MET A 64 -13.17 8.68 -5.35
CA MET A 64 -11.97 9.11 -4.65
C MET A 64 -12.25 10.17 -3.58
N ASP A 65 -13.17 11.11 -3.84
CA ASP A 65 -13.60 12.11 -2.86
C ASP A 65 -14.21 11.45 -1.62
N THR A 66 -15.10 10.49 -1.84
CA THR A 66 -15.76 9.75 -0.77
C THR A 66 -14.74 8.91 0.01
N PHE A 67 -13.80 8.26 -0.70
CA PHE A 67 -12.72 7.50 -0.07
C PHE A 67 -11.87 8.37 0.86
N ILE A 68 -11.37 9.51 0.35
CA ILE A 68 -10.51 10.42 1.11
C ILE A 68 -11.23 10.90 2.37
N LYS A 69 -12.47 11.40 2.21
CA LYS A 69 -13.28 11.86 3.35
C LYS A 69 -13.53 10.77 4.37
N ALA A 70 -13.79 9.54 3.93
CA ALA A 70 -13.99 8.40 4.82
C ALA A 70 -12.71 8.06 5.62
N MET A 71 -11.54 8.09 4.98
CA MET A 71 -10.26 7.85 5.66
C MET A 71 -9.93 8.97 6.66
N GLU A 72 -10.16 10.24 6.28
CA GLU A 72 -9.94 11.39 7.17
C GLU A 72 -10.89 11.38 8.38
N GLN A 73 -12.17 11.03 8.17
CA GLN A 73 -13.14 10.89 9.25
C GLN A 73 -12.74 9.79 10.25
N ARG A 74 -12.00 8.78 9.79
CA ARG A 74 -11.46 7.69 10.63
C ARG A 74 -10.10 8.04 11.26
N GLY A 75 -9.62 9.28 11.09
CA GLY A 75 -8.40 9.79 11.71
C GLY A 75 -7.12 9.56 10.91
N HIS A 76 -7.21 9.03 9.69
CA HIS A 76 -6.06 8.88 8.79
C HIS A 76 -5.80 10.18 8.02
N VAL A 77 -4.59 10.37 7.51
CA VAL A 77 -4.21 11.62 6.85
C VAL A 77 -3.63 11.38 5.47
N PHE A 78 -3.69 12.40 4.62
CA PHE A 78 -3.00 12.41 3.33
C PHE A 78 -1.81 13.37 3.37
N GLN A 79 -0.64 12.89 2.99
CA GLN A 79 0.60 13.68 2.95
C GLN A 79 1.13 13.77 1.52
N PHE A 80 1.69 14.93 1.18
CA PHE A 80 2.29 15.16 -0.14
C PHE A 80 3.75 14.74 -0.15
N LYS A 81 4.11 13.90 -1.12
CA LYS A 81 5.48 13.44 -1.35
C LYS A 81 5.72 13.27 -2.84
N ASN A 82 6.84 13.79 -3.35
CA ASN A 82 7.19 13.70 -4.77
C ASN A 82 6.05 14.14 -5.73
N ASP A 83 5.31 15.18 -5.33
CA ASP A 83 4.15 15.74 -6.04
C ASP A 83 2.92 14.82 -6.15
N SER A 84 2.85 13.75 -5.36
CA SER A 84 1.65 12.93 -5.20
C SER A 84 1.20 12.87 -3.74
N ALA A 85 -0.11 12.75 -3.54
CA ALA A 85 -0.70 12.53 -2.23
C ALA A 85 -0.65 11.04 -1.87
N HIS A 86 -0.12 10.73 -0.70
CA HIS A 86 -0.05 9.39 -0.12
C HIS A 86 -0.93 9.35 1.12
N LEU A 87 -1.68 8.26 1.26
CA LEU A 87 -2.46 7.96 2.45
C LEU A 87 -1.51 7.45 3.54
N VAL A 88 -1.59 8.02 4.74
CA VAL A 88 -0.77 7.63 5.89
C VAL A 88 -1.65 7.00 6.96
N ILE A 89 -1.35 5.74 7.29
CA ILE A 89 -2.05 4.96 8.32
C ILE A 89 -1.01 4.35 9.25
N TYR A 90 -1.12 4.62 10.54
CA TYR A 90 -0.17 4.15 11.56
C TYR A 90 1.32 4.46 11.30
N GLY A 91 1.61 5.50 10.51
CA GLY A 91 2.96 5.89 10.10
C GLY A 91 3.41 5.29 8.76
N GLU A 92 2.63 4.36 8.20
CA GLU A 92 2.91 3.73 6.91
C GLU A 92 2.28 4.51 5.76
N GLU A 93 3.02 4.67 4.67
CA GLU A 93 2.62 5.45 3.49
C GLU A 93 2.10 4.54 2.36
N PHE A 94 0.91 4.84 1.84
CA PHE A 94 0.27 4.07 0.77
C PHE A 94 -0.08 4.96 -0.42
N ALA A 95 0.40 4.58 -1.60
CA ALA A 95 -0.01 5.21 -2.85
C ALA A 95 -1.34 4.60 -3.32
N ILE A 96 -2.31 5.44 -3.66
CA ILE A 96 -3.62 5.03 -4.16
C ILE A 96 -3.85 5.54 -5.58
N SER A 97 -4.62 4.78 -6.37
CA SER A 97 -5.00 5.22 -7.70
C SER A 97 -6.33 4.66 -8.16
N ILE A 98 -6.97 5.34 -9.10
CA ILE A 98 -8.07 4.79 -9.90
C ILE A 98 -7.64 4.80 -11.37
N ARG A 99 -7.82 3.66 -12.04
CA ARG A 99 -7.58 3.53 -13.48
C ARG A 99 -8.76 2.85 -14.18
N GLU A 100 -9.05 3.26 -15.40
CA GLU A 100 -9.94 2.54 -16.29
C GLU A 100 -9.15 1.48 -17.06
N LYS A 101 -9.70 0.26 -17.11
CA LYS A 101 -9.13 -0.82 -17.90
C LYS A 101 -9.30 -0.48 -19.38
N ASN A 102 -8.23 -0.69 -20.16
CA ASN A 102 -8.27 -0.58 -21.61
C ASN A 102 -8.23 -1.97 -22.25
N ASN A 103 -9.04 -2.16 -23.27
CA ASN A 103 -8.96 -3.31 -24.17
C ASN A 103 -7.99 -2.97 -25.29
N ARG A 104 -7.07 -3.90 -25.58
CA ARG A 104 -6.07 -3.75 -26.63
C ARG A 104 -6.58 -4.39 -27.93
N ILE A 105 -6.70 -3.59 -28.99
CA ILE A 105 -7.21 -4.03 -30.30
C ILE A 105 -6.06 -3.98 -31.31
N PRO A 106 -5.70 -5.07 -31.99
CA PRO A 106 -4.63 -5.06 -32.99
C PRO A 106 -5.03 -4.24 -34.21
N LYS A 107 -4.14 -3.36 -34.68
CA LYS A 107 -4.30 -2.65 -35.95
C LYS A 107 -3.97 -3.56 -37.14
N PRO A 108 -4.46 -3.26 -38.36
CA PRO A 108 -3.97 -3.88 -39.58
C PRO A 108 -2.44 -3.77 -39.67
N LYS A 109 -1.77 -4.87 -40.02
CA LYS A 109 -0.31 -4.94 -40.02
C LYS A 109 0.27 -4.12 -41.17
N THR A 110 0.91 -3.01 -40.84
CA THR A 110 1.54 -2.08 -41.81
C THR A 110 3.07 -2.04 -41.73
N GLY A 111 3.68 -2.70 -40.74
CA GLY A 111 5.14 -2.73 -40.55
C GLY A 111 5.65 -3.97 -39.81
N SER A 112 6.91 -3.95 -39.39
CA SER A 112 7.58 -5.07 -38.71
C SER A 112 7.01 -5.36 -37.32
N TRP A 113 6.48 -4.35 -36.63
CA TRP A 113 5.89 -4.47 -35.31
C TRP A 113 4.37 -4.42 -35.36
N GLN A 114 3.71 -5.24 -34.54
CA GLN A 114 2.26 -5.20 -34.39
C GLN A 114 1.87 -3.97 -33.56
N GLU A 115 1.12 -3.06 -34.18
CA GLU A 115 0.54 -1.91 -33.49
C GLU A 115 -0.84 -2.24 -32.90
N TYR A 116 -1.25 -1.46 -31.90
CA TYR A 116 -2.53 -1.62 -31.22
C TYR A 116 -3.22 -0.28 -30.96
N ASP A 117 -4.54 -0.29 -31.00
CA ASP A 117 -5.40 0.72 -30.39
C ASP A 117 -5.81 0.29 -28.98
N TYR A 118 -6.04 1.28 -28.12
CA TYR A 118 -6.49 1.06 -26.75
C TYR A 118 -7.86 1.70 -26.58
N VAL A 119 -8.87 0.87 -26.34
CA VAL A 119 -10.25 1.31 -26.16
C VAL A 119 -10.64 1.17 -24.68
N PRO A 120 -11.05 2.26 -24.01
CA PRO A 120 -11.53 2.20 -22.63
C PRO A 120 -12.70 1.22 -22.49
N SER A 121 -12.63 0.33 -21.50
CA SER A 121 -13.61 -0.75 -21.36
C SER A 121 -14.80 -0.37 -20.49
N GLY A 122 -14.83 0.83 -19.91
CA GLY A 122 -15.85 1.23 -18.93
C GLY A 122 -15.59 0.77 -17.50
N ILE A 123 -14.59 -0.11 -17.29
CA ILE A 123 -14.36 -0.81 -16.01
C ILE A 123 -13.30 -0.06 -15.22
N LEU A 124 -13.67 0.47 -14.04
CA LEU A 124 -12.72 1.10 -13.13
C LEU A 124 -12.04 0.08 -12.22
N ILE A 125 -10.79 0.37 -11.90
CA ILE A 125 -9.95 -0.36 -10.96
C ILE A 125 -9.43 0.64 -9.94
N PHE A 126 -9.76 0.42 -8.67
CA PHE A 126 -9.11 1.10 -7.54
C PHE A 126 -7.91 0.27 -7.11
N SER A 127 -6.76 0.88 -6.91
CA SER A 127 -5.58 0.18 -6.41
C SER A 127 -4.91 0.92 -5.26
N VAL A 128 -4.32 0.14 -4.38
CA VAL A 128 -3.39 0.61 -3.36
C VAL A 128 -2.09 -0.16 -3.51
N ARG A 129 -0.97 0.56 -3.47
CA ARG A 129 0.37 -0.03 -3.40
C ARG A 129 0.74 -0.21 -1.94
N ILE A 130 0.93 -1.46 -1.53
CA ILE A 130 1.41 -1.86 -0.21
C ILE A 130 2.74 -2.55 -0.42
N SER A 131 3.83 -1.90 0.02
CA SER A 131 5.20 -2.37 -0.24
C SER A 131 5.44 -2.62 -1.75
N PHE A 132 5.88 -3.83 -2.11
CA PHE A 132 6.09 -4.26 -3.50
C PHE A 132 4.84 -4.86 -4.17
N ARG A 133 3.70 -4.92 -3.48
CA ARG A 133 2.46 -5.54 -3.99
C ARG A 133 1.39 -4.49 -4.25
N ASN A 134 0.61 -4.71 -5.30
CA ASN A 134 -0.61 -3.93 -5.56
C ASN A 134 -1.81 -4.76 -5.14
N ILE A 135 -2.69 -4.18 -4.33
CA ILE A 135 -4.03 -4.73 -4.12
C ILE A 135 -4.97 -3.91 -4.99
N GLU A 136 -5.78 -4.61 -5.79
CA GLU A 136 -6.71 -4.00 -6.73
C GLU A 136 -8.15 -4.47 -6.45
N TRP A 137 -9.08 -3.55 -6.58
CA TRP A 137 -10.51 -3.80 -6.64
C TRP A 137 -11.03 -3.29 -7.97
N THR A 138 -11.90 -4.05 -8.59
CA THR A 138 -12.36 -3.80 -9.96
C THR A 138 -13.88 -3.75 -9.97
N ASP A 139 -14.43 -2.88 -10.82
CA ASP A 139 -15.85 -2.93 -11.16
C ASP A 139 -16.18 -4.31 -11.73
N GLY A 140 -17.21 -4.94 -11.16
CA GLY A 140 -17.71 -6.22 -11.64
C GLY A 140 -19.17 -6.34 -11.28
N ARG A 141 -19.56 -7.43 -10.60
CA ARG A 141 -20.91 -7.58 -10.07
C ARG A 141 -21.26 -6.49 -9.04
N LEU A 142 -20.27 -6.05 -8.27
CA LEU A 142 -20.38 -4.88 -7.40
C LEU A 142 -19.53 -3.77 -8.01
N THR A 143 -20.08 -2.55 -8.01
CA THR A 143 -19.33 -1.36 -8.42
C THR A 143 -18.35 -0.94 -7.32
N LEU A 144 -17.33 -0.15 -7.67
CA LEU A 144 -16.40 0.39 -6.68
C LEU A 144 -17.09 1.20 -5.57
N GLU A 145 -18.14 1.94 -5.89
CA GLU A 145 -18.97 2.68 -4.91
C GLU A 145 -19.51 1.74 -3.82
N ASN A 146 -20.09 0.62 -4.24
CA ASN A 146 -20.68 -0.36 -3.33
C ASN A 146 -19.63 -1.23 -2.62
N GLN A 147 -18.37 -1.19 -3.07
CA GLN A 147 -17.25 -1.89 -2.43
C GLN A 147 -16.50 -0.99 -1.44
N LEU A 148 -16.81 0.31 -1.34
CA LEU A 148 -15.94 1.27 -0.67
C LEU A 148 -15.70 0.97 0.81
N SER A 149 -16.74 0.50 1.52
CA SER A 149 -16.59 0.04 2.92
C SER A 149 -15.63 -1.14 3.07
N LYS A 150 -15.70 -2.11 2.13
CA LYS A 150 -14.77 -3.25 2.09
C LYS A 150 -13.36 -2.81 1.75
N ILE A 151 -13.20 -1.85 0.84
CA ILE A 151 -11.90 -1.30 0.43
C ILE A 151 -11.23 -0.63 1.64
N VAL A 152 -11.94 0.29 2.31
CA VAL A 152 -11.44 0.99 3.52
C VAL A 152 -11.01 -0.01 4.60
N ALA A 153 -11.89 -0.93 4.99
CA ALA A 153 -11.58 -1.91 6.02
C ALA A 153 -10.36 -2.78 5.65
N LYS A 154 -10.25 -3.21 4.39
CA LYS A 154 -9.14 -4.04 3.94
C LYS A 154 -7.82 -3.27 3.94
N ILE A 155 -7.82 -1.98 3.58
CA ILE A 155 -6.64 -1.13 3.63
C ILE A 155 -6.17 -0.94 5.07
N GLU A 156 -7.09 -0.65 6.02
CA GLU A 156 -6.75 -0.48 7.43
C GLU A 156 -6.12 -1.76 8.03
N ILE A 157 -6.69 -2.92 7.74
CA ILE A 157 -6.13 -4.21 8.16
C ILE A 157 -4.72 -4.40 7.58
N LYS A 158 -4.54 -4.13 6.28
CA LYS A 158 -3.24 -4.29 5.64
C LYS A 158 -2.20 -3.29 6.12
N ALA A 159 -2.61 -2.07 6.47
CA ALA A 159 -1.72 -1.09 7.07
C ALA A 159 -1.25 -1.51 8.47
N ALA A 160 -2.13 -2.11 9.28
CA ALA A 160 -1.73 -2.67 10.58
C ALA A 160 -0.73 -3.83 10.42
N GLU A 161 -0.99 -4.75 9.47
CA GLU A 161 -0.05 -5.83 9.14
C GLU A 161 1.31 -5.29 8.68
N GLU A 162 1.32 -4.28 7.79
CA GLU A 162 2.54 -3.68 7.25
C GLU A 162 3.39 -3.02 8.35
N LYS A 163 2.75 -2.24 9.23
CA LYS A 163 3.42 -1.61 10.38
C LYS A 163 4.11 -2.66 11.26
N GLU A 164 3.39 -3.73 11.57
CA GLU A 164 3.90 -4.80 12.40
C GLU A 164 5.08 -5.51 11.71
N MET A 165 4.97 -5.79 10.41
CA MET A 165 6.07 -6.38 9.63
C MET A 165 7.31 -5.47 9.61
N ASN A 166 7.13 -4.17 9.42
CA ASN A 166 8.21 -3.19 9.43
C ASN A 166 8.90 -3.09 10.79
N LEU A 167 8.14 -3.12 11.89
CA LEU A 167 8.71 -3.16 13.24
C LEU A 167 9.53 -4.43 13.49
N ARG A 168 9.09 -5.58 12.96
CA ARG A 168 9.87 -6.82 13.06
C ARG A 168 11.16 -6.74 12.27
N TRP A 169 11.12 -6.25 11.04
CA TRP A 169 12.32 -6.02 10.23
C TRP A 169 13.30 -5.06 10.89
N GLN A 170 12.82 -3.97 11.51
CA GLN A 170 13.69 -3.04 12.22
C GLN A 170 14.41 -3.73 13.38
N LYS A 171 13.68 -4.45 14.24
CA LYS A 171 14.26 -5.20 15.36
C LYS A 171 15.25 -6.28 14.90
N GLU A 172 14.89 -7.04 13.88
CA GLU A 172 15.76 -8.08 13.31
C GLU A 172 17.07 -7.47 12.81
N ARG A 173 17.02 -6.37 12.04
CA ARG A 173 18.21 -5.65 11.58
C ARG A 173 19.07 -5.13 12.72
N GLU A 174 18.46 -4.55 13.76
CA GLU A 174 19.18 -4.06 14.94
C GLU A 174 19.93 -5.20 15.65
N ILE A 175 19.26 -6.34 15.86
CA ILE A 175 19.89 -7.50 16.51
C ILE A 175 21.01 -8.07 15.64
N ARG A 176 20.81 -8.22 14.33
CA ARG A 176 21.88 -8.70 13.44
C ARG A 176 23.09 -7.78 13.44
N ALA A 177 22.86 -6.46 13.36
CA ALA A 177 23.94 -5.47 13.40
C ALA A 177 24.72 -5.55 14.73
N TYR A 178 24.01 -5.73 15.85
CA TYR A 178 24.64 -5.92 17.16
C TYR A 178 25.50 -7.19 17.19
N LEU A 179 24.95 -8.34 16.76
CA LEU A 179 25.68 -9.62 16.75
C LEU A 179 26.93 -9.56 15.88
N CYS A 180 26.84 -8.98 14.68
CA CYS A 180 28.00 -8.75 13.81
C CYS A 180 29.04 -7.87 14.52
N SER A 181 28.64 -6.76 15.14
CA SER A 181 29.57 -5.88 15.84
C SER A 181 30.26 -6.55 17.04
N LEU A 182 29.56 -7.47 17.71
CA LEU A 182 30.09 -8.21 18.86
C LEU A 182 31.12 -9.25 18.40
N GLU A 183 30.80 -9.99 17.34
CA GLU A 183 31.70 -10.98 16.72
C GLU A 183 32.97 -10.30 16.16
N GLU A 184 32.82 -9.16 15.48
CA GLU A 184 33.94 -8.36 14.98
C GLU A 184 34.87 -7.90 16.11
N LYS A 185 34.32 -7.35 17.20
CA LYS A 185 35.10 -6.93 18.37
C LYS A 185 35.84 -8.10 19.02
N ALA A 186 35.14 -9.20 19.27
CA ALA A 186 35.74 -10.38 19.89
C ALA A 186 36.84 -11.00 19.01
N THR A 187 36.70 -10.90 17.68
CA THR A 187 37.74 -11.34 16.74
C THR A 187 38.96 -10.43 16.77
N GLN A 188 38.76 -9.10 16.80
CA GLN A 188 39.84 -8.11 16.88
C GLN A 188 40.63 -8.20 18.19
N GLU A 189 39.92 -8.43 19.30
CA GLU A 189 40.51 -8.59 20.63
C GLU A 189 41.07 -10.00 20.89
N GLN A 190 40.94 -10.93 19.92
CA GLN A 190 41.29 -12.34 20.06
C GLN A 190 40.62 -13.01 21.28
N SER A 191 39.43 -12.54 21.66
CA SER A 191 38.66 -12.97 22.82
C SER A 191 37.47 -13.87 22.44
N LEU A 192 37.47 -14.42 21.23
CA LEU A 192 36.42 -15.30 20.72
C LEU A 192 36.50 -16.68 21.40
N THR A 193 35.83 -16.85 22.54
CA THR A 193 35.79 -18.12 23.26
C THR A 193 34.83 -19.11 22.62
N HIS A 194 34.97 -20.39 22.96
CA HIS A 194 34.02 -21.42 22.53
C HIS A 194 32.59 -21.12 23.01
N GLU A 195 32.44 -20.68 24.26
CA GLU A 195 31.16 -20.29 24.85
C GLU A 195 30.50 -19.11 24.11
N LEU A 196 31.27 -18.06 23.80
CA LEU A 196 30.78 -16.91 23.03
C LEU A 196 30.38 -17.33 21.60
N THR A 197 31.17 -18.21 20.98
CA THR A 197 30.88 -18.75 19.65
C THR A 197 29.55 -19.52 19.64
N ASP A 198 29.31 -20.36 20.64
CA ASP A 198 28.07 -21.12 20.74
C ASP A 198 26.86 -20.22 21.06
N TRP A 199 27.06 -19.20 21.90
CA TRP A 199 26.03 -18.19 22.15
C TRP A 199 25.68 -17.39 20.89
N LEU A 200 26.67 -16.97 20.10
CA LEU A 200 26.45 -16.28 18.82
C LEU A 200 25.64 -17.15 17.85
N LYS A 201 26.02 -18.43 17.69
CA LYS A 201 25.26 -19.38 16.87
C LYS A 201 23.81 -19.53 17.33
N TRP A 202 23.61 -19.65 18.64
CA TRP A 202 22.26 -19.70 19.22
C TRP A 202 21.49 -18.41 18.91
N ALA A 203 22.10 -17.25 19.11
CA ALA A 203 21.47 -15.96 18.90
C ALA A 203 21.06 -15.76 17.43
N HIS A 204 21.93 -16.09 16.48
CA HIS A 204 21.62 -16.06 15.06
C HIS A 204 20.42 -16.93 14.71
N LYS A 205 20.35 -18.15 15.26
CA LYS A 205 19.19 -19.04 15.05
C LYS A 205 17.88 -18.44 15.57
N LYS A 206 17.92 -17.72 16.70
CA LYS A 206 16.73 -17.01 17.23
C LYS A 206 16.29 -15.87 16.34
N VAL A 207 17.24 -15.11 15.82
CA VAL A 207 16.95 -14.01 14.89
C VAL A 207 16.37 -14.56 13.59
N ASP A 208 16.92 -15.65 13.06
CA ASP A 208 16.38 -16.33 11.86
C ASP A 208 14.95 -16.84 12.10
N TRP A 209 14.62 -17.36 13.29
CA TRP A 209 13.25 -17.75 13.64
C TRP A 209 12.28 -16.55 13.68
N TYR A 210 12.76 -15.38 14.12
CA TYR A 210 11.95 -14.18 14.24
C TYR A 210 11.75 -13.45 12.90
N ASP A 211 12.69 -13.60 11.96
CA ASP A 211 12.67 -12.99 10.64
C ASP A 211 11.42 -13.44 9.84
N PRO A 212 10.57 -12.51 9.37
CA PRO A 212 9.35 -12.85 8.63
C PRO A 212 9.61 -13.43 7.24
N ASN A 213 10.83 -13.34 6.70
CA ASN A 213 11.19 -13.90 5.39
C ASN A 213 11.87 -15.27 5.47
N ILE A 214 12.16 -15.76 6.68
CA ILE A 214 12.83 -17.05 6.90
C ILE A 214 11.85 -18.00 7.61
N GLU A 215 11.58 -19.15 6.99
CA GLU A 215 10.80 -20.23 7.61
C GLU A 215 11.67 -21.08 8.55
N ALA A 216 12.43 -20.43 9.44
CA ALA A 216 13.28 -21.13 10.39
C ALA A 216 12.44 -21.76 11.51
N GLN A 217 12.75 -23.01 11.82
CA GLN A 217 12.18 -23.72 12.97
C GLN A 217 13.15 -23.70 14.15
N ASP A 218 12.60 -23.47 15.34
CA ASP A 218 13.35 -23.53 16.58
C ASP A 218 12.50 -24.21 17.66
N LEU A 219 13.01 -25.33 18.17
CA LEU A 219 12.33 -26.18 19.17
C LEU A 219 11.96 -25.41 20.45
N LEU A 220 12.78 -24.44 20.87
CA LEU A 220 12.50 -23.64 22.07
C LEU A 220 11.43 -22.57 21.83
N MET A 221 11.13 -22.28 20.56
CA MET A 221 10.14 -21.27 20.17
C MET A 221 8.84 -21.91 19.62
N GLU A 222 8.70 -23.23 19.77
CA GLU A 222 7.48 -23.92 19.38
C GLU A 222 6.28 -23.43 20.20
N GLY A 223 5.18 -23.08 19.53
CA GLY A 223 3.99 -22.55 20.18
C GLY A 223 4.08 -21.08 20.64
N VAL A 224 5.22 -20.41 20.42
CA VAL A 224 5.36 -18.96 20.66
C VAL A 224 4.69 -18.19 19.52
N ASN A 225 3.86 -17.22 19.88
CA ASN A 225 3.29 -16.27 18.93
C ASN A 225 4.40 -15.27 18.53
N LYS A 226 4.76 -15.25 17.24
CA LYS A 226 5.82 -14.37 16.68
C LYS A 226 5.50 -12.88 16.77
N GLU A 227 4.23 -12.50 16.99
CA GLU A 227 3.78 -11.11 17.04
C GLU A 227 3.98 -10.49 18.42
N ASN A 228 3.63 -11.21 19.48
CA ASN A 228 3.69 -10.69 20.83
C ASN A 228 4.74 -11.38 21.71
N LEU A 229 5.49 -12.34 21.15
CA LEU A 229 6.51 -13.14 21.84
C LEU A 229 6.00 -13.82 23.12
N THR A 230 4.72 -14.20 23.13
CA THR A 230 4.10 -14.95 24.23
C THR A 230 3.81 -16.38 23.81
N PHE A 231 3.91 -17.32 24.75
CA PHE A 231 3.42 -18.68 24.55
C PHE A 231 1.89 -18.64 24.44
N LYS A 232 1.32 -19.45 23.53
CA LYS A 232 -0.13 -19.70 23.56
C LYS A 232 -0.50 -20.15 24.97
N LYS A 233 -1.36 -19.40 25.67
CA LYS A 233 -1.97 -19.88 26.91
C LYS A 233 -2.64 -21.21 26.59
N SER A 234 -2.20 -22.30 27.20
CA SER A 234 -3.00 -23.52 27.19
C SER A 234 -4.32 -23.16 27.85
N GLY A 235 -5.42 -23.29 27.11
CA GLY A 235 -6.74 -23.20 27.70
C GLY A 235 -6.88 -24.33 28.72
N TYR A 236 -6.54 -24.05 29.97
CA TYR A 236 -7.07 -24.84 31.08
C TYR A 236 -8.52 -24.37 31.25
N TYR A 237 -9.41 -25.34 31.12
CA TYR A 237 -10.88 -25.28 31.19
C TYR A 237 -11.42 -24.34 32.27
#